data_AF-A0A9E1T1N5-F1
#
_entry.id   AF-A0A9E1T1N5-F1
#
_cell.length_a   1.000
_cell.length_b   1.000
_cell.length_c   1.000
_cell.angle_alpha   90.00
_cell.angle_beta   90.00
_cell.angle_gamma   90.00
#
_symmetry.space_group_name_H-M   'P 1'
#
loop_
_entity.id
_entity.type
_entity.pdbx_description
1 polymer ?
#
loop_
_entity_poly.entity_id
_entity_poly.type
_entity_poly.pdbx_seq_one_letter_code
_entity_poly.pdbx_strand_id
1 'polypeptide(L)'
;MTNTPTTKQLNMLPSGHVGMISLIITEVFFFASLIVVYLAYIGKSISGPLPEEVLGLGLVGVNTVALLLSSATVVVALRALRKNKQTQFLTWLLITVLLGTWFLVG
;
A
#
# COMPACT_ATOMS: atom_id res chain seq x y z
N MET A 1 38.82 37.89 -5.01
CA MET A 1 38.51 36.45 -5.13
C MET A 1 37.03 36.30 -4.84
N THR A 2 36.24 35.93 -5.85
CA THR A 2 34.78 36.03 -5.87
C THR A 2 34.15 34.93 -5.01
N ASN A 3 33.41 35.32 -3.97
CA ASN A 3 32.56 34.40 -3.22
C ASN A 3 31.41 33.97 -4.13
N THR A 4 31.59 32.85 -4.82
CA THR A 4 30.51 32.19 -5.55
C THR A 4 29.45 31.80 -4.52
N PRO A 5 28.18 32.20 -4.71
CA PRO A 5 27.13 31.85 -3.78
C PRO A 5 27.06 30.34 -3.70
N THR A 6 27.23 29.84 -2.47
CA THR A 6 26.88 28.50 -2.05
C THR A 6 25.55 28.13 -2.68
N THR A 7 25.61 27.38 -3.78
CA THR A 7 24.45 26.68 -4.30
C THR A 7 23.88 25.96 -3.10
N LYS A 8 22.65 26.29 -2.73
CA LYS A 8 21.87 25.50 -1.79
C LYS A 8 22.21 24.06 -2.12
N GLN A 9 22.80 23.35 -1.17
CA GLN A 9 22.65 21.92 -1.05
C GLN A 9 21.13 21.70 -0.96
N LEU A 10 20.44 21.78 -2.11
CA LEU A 10 19.11 21.24 -2.24
C LEU A 10 19.36 19.81 -1.84
N ASN A 11 18.86 19.47 -0.65
CA ASN A 11 18.80 18.13 -0.13
C ASN A 11 17.92 17.34 -1.11
N MET A 12 18.47 17.03 -2.28
CA MET A 12 17.82 16.30 -3.33
C MET A 12 17.73 14.89 -2.79
N LEU A 13 16.51 14.52 -2.39
CA LEU A 13 16.21 13.16 -2.00
C LEU A 13 16.81 12.22 -3.07
N PRO A 14 17.45 11.12 -2.67
CA PRO A 14 18.05 10.18 -3.63
C PRO A 14 17.05 9.87 -4.74
N SER A 15 17.47 9.83 -6.01
CA SER A 15 16.56 9.74 -7.16
C SER A 15 15.52 8.61 -7.04
N GLY A 16 15.89 7.49 -6.39
CA GLY A 16 14.97 6.39 -6.09
C GLY A 16 13.83 6.76 -5.13
N HIS A 17 14.07 7.59 -4.11
CA HIS A 17 13.02 8.04 -3.19
C HIS A 17 12.00 8.93 -3.90
N VAL A 18 12.47 9.83 -4.77
CA VAL A 18 11.58 10.67 -5.59
C VAL A 18 10.73 9.82 -6.52
N GLY A 19 11.34 8.80 -7.15
CA GLY A 19 10.62 7.83 -7.98
C GLY A 19 9.53 7.08 -7.21
N MET A 20 9.85 6.57 -6.01
CA MET A 20 8.88 5.87 -5.15
C MET A 20 7.73 6.78 -4.71
N ILE A 21 8.02 8.03 -4.30
CA ILE A 21 6.99 8.99 -3.91
C ILE A 21 6.07 9.32 -5.10
N SER A 22 6.64 9.54 -6.29
CA SER A 22 5.87 9.81 -7.51
C SER A 22 4.92 8.66 -7.86
N LEU A 23 5.40 7.41 -7.76
CA LEU A 23 4.59 6.20 -7.97
C LEU A 23 3.42 6.17 -6.98
N ILE A 24 3.69 6.31 -5.68
CA ILE A 24 2.65 6.27 -4.63
C ILE A 24 1.60 7.36 -4.86
N ILE A 25 2.02 8.58 -5.20
CA ILE A 25 1.09 9.68 -5.52
C ILE A 25 0.19 9.31 -6.71
N THR A 26 0.78 8.75 -7.77
CA THR A 26 0.04 8.34 -8.98
C THR A 26 -1.02 7.28 -8.66
N GLU A 27 -0.67 6.26 -7.88
CA GLU A 27 -1.61 5.21 -7.45
C GLU A 27 -2.74 5.78 -6.58
N VAL A 28 -2.44 6.74 -5.69
CA VAL A 28 -3.47 7.41 -4.87
C VAL A 28 -4.48 8.14 -5.76
N PHE A 29 -4.03 8.85 -6.80
CA PHE A 29 -4.94 9.49 -7.75
C PHE A 29 -5.75 8.47 -8.56
N PHE A 30 -5.13 7.36 -8.96
CA PHE A 30 -5.82 6.27 -9.65
C PHE A 30 -6.97 5.72 -8.80
N PHE A 31 -6.73 5.33 -7.55
CA PHE A 31 -7.78 4.86 -6.65
C PHE A 31 -8.82 5.93 -6.31
N ALA A 32 -8.40 7.19 -6.13
CA ALA A 32 -9.34 8.29 -5.90
C ALA A 32 -10.33 8.45 -7.06
N SER A 33 -9.87 8.29 -8.31
CA SER A 33 -10.75 8.33 -9.49
C SER A 33 -11.79 7.21 -9.47
N LEU A 34 -11.41 5.99 -9.06
CA LEU A 34 -12.33 4.86 -8.93
C LEU A 34 -13.40 5.12 -7.86
N ILE A 35 -13.02 5.73 -6.73
CA ILE A 35 -13.96 6.12 -5.67
C ILE A 35 -14.93 7.20 -6.17
N VAL A 36 -14.45 8.21 -6.90
CA VAL A 36 -15.31 9.26 -7.48
C VAL A 36 -16.32 8.65 -8.45
N VAL A 37 -15.89 7.71 -9.30
CA VAL A 37 -16.79 6.99 -10.21
C VAL A 37 -17.81 6.17 -9.42
N TYR A 38 -17.39 5.42 -8.39
CA TYR A 38 -18.31 4.68 -7.53
C TYR A 38 -19.37 5.59 -6.90
N LEU A 39 -18.96 6.72 -6.32
CA LEU A 39 -19.89 7.70 -5.71
C LEU A 39 -20.81 8.37 -6.74
N ALA A 40 -20.34 8.61 -7.96
CA ALA A 40 -21.17 9.19 -9.01
C ALA A 40 -22.27 8.22 -9.50
N TYR A 41 -22.05 6.92 -9.40
CA TYR A 41 -22.96 5.87 -9.87
C TYR A 41 -23.70 5.14 -8.75
N ILE A 42 -23.37 5.40 -7.47
CA ILE A 42 -24.04 4.79 -6.33
C ILE A 42 -25.54 5.15 -6.33
N GLY A 43 -26.41 4.15 -6.17
CA GLY A 43 -27.86 4.36 -6.14
C GLY A 43 -28.54 4.56 -7.52
N LYS A 44 -27.81 4.57 -8.64
CA LYS A 44 -28.40 4.58 -9.99
C LYS A 44 -28.74 3.20 -10.55
N SER A 45 -28.49 2.14 -9.78
CA SER A 45 -28.89 0.77 -10.14
C SER A 45 -30.39 0.59 -9.86
N ILE A 46 -31.18 0.45 -10.92
CA ILE A 46 -32.65 0.33 -10.86
C ILE A 46 -33.10 -1.15 -10.86
N SER A 47 -32.16 -2.09 -11.05
CA SER A 47 -32.43 -3.53 -11.11
C SER A 47 -31.13 -4.34 -11.02
N GLY A 48 -30.83 -4.86 -9.83
CA GLY A 48 -29.71 -5.76 -9.53
C GLY A 48 -29.65 -6.05 -8.01
N PRO A 49 -29.02 -7.15 -7.56
CA PRO A 49 -28.93 -7.48 -6.13
C PRO A 49 -28.26 -6.34 -5.37
N LEU A 50 -28.76 -6.04 -4.17
CA LEU A 50 -28.23 -4.93 -3.38
C LEU A 50 -26.76 -5.23 -3.00
N PRO A 51 -25.90 -4.20 -2.87
CA PRO A 51 -24.51 -4.40 -2.42
C PRO A 51 -24.38 -5.21 -1.13
N GLU A 52 -25.41 -5.14 -0.28
CA GLU A 52 -25.51 -5.85 0.99
C GLU A 52 -25.70 -7.37 0.84
N GLU A 53 -26.26 -7.85 -0.28
CA GLU A 53 -26.49 -9.29 -0.54
C GLU A 53 -25.26 -9.99 -1.13
N VAL A 54 -24.35 -9.24 -1.75
CA VAL A 54 -23.15 -9.77 -2.43
C VAL A 54 -21.90 -9.67 -1.54
N LEU A 55 -21.83 -8.66 -0.67
CA LEU A 55 -20.71 -8.46 0.23
C LEU A 55 -20.92 -9.22 1.54
N GLY A 56 -20.41 -10.46 1.60
CA GLY A 56 -20.29 -11.19 2.86
C GLY A 56 -19.37 -10.42 3.82
N LEU A 57 -19.93 -9.57 4.68
CA LEU A 57 -19.20 -8.68 5.59
C LEU A 57 -18.15 -9.42 6.44
N GLY A 58 -18.40 -10.69 6.77
CA GLY A 58 -17.45 -11.55 7.47
C GLY A 58 -16.19 -11.88 6.64
N LEU A 59 -16.36 -12.26 5.36
CA LEU A 59 -15.23 -12.58 4.48
C LEU A 59 -14.39 -11.34 4.18
N VAL A 60 -15.04 -10.21 3.88
CA VAL A 60 -14.38 -8.92 3.65
C VAL A 60 -13.62 -8.45 4.90
N GLY A 61 -14.21 -8.61 6.08
CA GLY A 61 -13.58 -8.28 7.35
C GLY A 61 -12.33 -9.11 7.62
N VAL A 62 -12.40 -10.43 7.43
CA VAL A 62 -11.24 -11.33 7.62
C VAL A 62 -10.12 -11.01 6.65
N ASN A 63 -10.45 -10.79 5.37
CA ASN A 63 -9.48 -10.40 4.34
C ASN A 63 -8.82 -9.04 4.64
N THR A 64 -9.58 -8.08 5.16
CA THR A 64 -9.03 -6.77 5.58
C THR A 64 -8.07 -6.93 6.76
N VAL A 65 -8.42 -7.74 7.77
CA VAL A 65 -7.51 -8.03 8.89
C VAL A 65 -6.25 -8.73 8.42
N ALA A 66 -6.35 -9.70 7.49
CA ALA A 66 -5.20 -10.38 6.91
C ALA A 66 -4.25 -9.40 6.19
N LEU A 67 -4.80 -8.44 5.42
CA LEU A 67 -4.00 -7.38 4.79
C LEU A 67 -3.35 -6.44 5.80
N LEU A 68 -4.06 -6.04 6.86
CA LEU A 68 -3.50 -5.18 7.91
C LEU A 68 -2.34 -5.89 8.63
N LEU A 69 -2.49 -7.18 8.92
CA LEU A 69 -1.43 -8.00 9.48
C LEU A 69 -0.26 -8.13 8.51
N SER A 70 -0.50 -8.29 7.20
CA SER A 70 0.55 -8.31 6.18
C SER A 70 1.36 -7.00 6.14
N SER A 71 0.70 -5.84 6.26
CA SER A 71 1.40 -4.55 6.39
C SER A 71 2.27 -4.50 7.65
N ALA A 72 1.77 -4.99 8.79
CA ALA A 72 2.52 -5.04 10.03
C ALA A 72 3.75 -5.98 9.94
N THR A 73 3.67 -7.11 9.23
CA THR A 73 4.80 -8.04 9.07
C THR A 73 5.96 -7.42 8.30
N VAL A 74 5.71 -6.52 7.34
CA VAL A 74 6.77 -5.76 6.64
C VAL A 74 7.54 -4.87 7.61
N VAL A 75 6.86 -4.21 8.55
CA VAL A 75 7.52 -3.38 9.57
C VAL A 75 8.41 -4.22 10.48
N VAL A 76 7.96 -5.43 10.85
CA VAL A 76 8.77 -6.37 11.65
C VAL A 76 9.97 -6.89 10.86
N ALA A 77 9.79 -7.21 9.57
CA ALA A 77 10.88 -7.59 8.67
C ALA A 77 11.94 -6.49 8.60
N LEU A 78 11.52 -5.23 8.45
CA LEU A 78 12.42 -4.08 8.42
C LEU A 78 13.21 -3.93 9.73
N ARG A 79 12.60 -4.19 10.89
CA ARG A 79 13.30 -4.20 12.19
C ARG A 79 14.35 -5.30 12.26
N ALA A 80 14.09 -6.48 11.70
CA ALA A 80 15.07 -7.56 11.62
C ALA A 80 16.25 -7.21 10.69
N LEU A 81 15.95 -6.56 9.55
CA LEU A 81 16.96 -6.09 8.60
C LEU A 81 17.88 -5.03 9.24
N ARG A 82 17.33 -4.09 10.02
CA ARG A 82 18.13 -3.11 10.79
C ARG A 82 19.05 -3.74 11.82
N LYS A 83 18.72 -4.94 12.32
CA LYS A 83 19.57 -5.73 13.23
C LYS A 83 20.55 -6.65 12.49
N ASN A 84 20.70 -6.48 11.18
CA ASN A 84 21.52 -7.32 10.28
C ASN A 84 21.15 -8.82 10.34
N LYS A 85 19.90 -9.15 10.67
CA LYS A 85 19.40 -10.53 10.76
C LYS A 85 18.70 -10.94 9.46
N GLN A 86 19.49 -11.30 8.46
CA GLN A 86 19.01 -11.55 7.10
C GLN A 86 18.03 -12.73 7.00
N THR A 87 18.26 -13.82 7.74
CA THR A 87 17.36 -14.99 7.78
C THR A 87 15.99 -14.64 8.37
N GLN A 88 15.97 -13.84 9.44
CA GLN A 88 14.74 -13.37 10.06
C GLN A 88 13.99 -12.43 9.13
N PHE A 89 14.69 -11.51 8.44
CA PHE A 89 14.08 -10.64 7.42
C PHE A 89 13.37 -11.44 6.33
N LEU A 90 14.04 -12.44 5.75
CA LEU A 90 13.46 -13.30 4.70
C LEU A 90 12.25 -14.09 5.21
N THR A 91 12.30 -14.58 6.45
CA THR A 91 11.18 -15.30 7.08
C THR A 91 9.94 -14.40 7.20
N TRP A 92 10.10 -13.18 7.71
CA TRP A 92 8.99 -12.23 7.83
C TRP A 92 8.46 -11.74 6.49
N LEU A 93 9.32 -11.64 5.47
CA LEU A 93 8.93 -11.31 4.11
C LEU A 93 8.10 -12.44 3.49
N LEU A 94 8.52 -13.70 3.68
CA LEU A 94 7.72 -14.87 3.25
C LEU A 94 6.34 -14.89 3.89
N ILE A 95 6.25 -14.65 5.20
CA ILE A 95 4.95 -14.56 5.90
C ILE A 95 4.07 -13.46 5.30
N THR A 96 4.65 -12.30 4.98
CA THR A 96 3.95 -11.18 4.33
C THR A 96 3.34 -11.61 3.00
N VAL A 97 4.15 -12.28 2.15
CA VAL A 97 3.71 -12.76 0.83
C VAL A 97 2.60 -13.79 0.98
N LEU A 98 2.72 -14.73 1.93
CA LEU A 98 1.70 -15.75 2.19
C LEU A 98 0.36 -15.15 2.62
N LEU A 99 0.38 -14.14 3.50
CA LEU A 99 -0.82 -13.40 3.89
C LEU A 99 -1.44 -12.62 2.71
N GLY A 100 -0.60 -12.05 1.84
CA GLY A 100 -1.05 -11.38 0.62
C GLY A 100 -1.68 -12.35 -0.39
N THR A 101 -1.10 -13.54 -0.58
CA THR A 101 -1.69 -14.58 -1.44
C THR A 101 -2.98 -15.14 -0.86
N TRP A 102 -3.07 -15.25 0.47
CA TRP A 102 -4.32 -15.65 1.12
C TRP A 102 -5.44 -14.65 0.82
N PHE A 103 -5.14 -13.35 0.87
CA PHE A 103 -6.08 -12.29 0.50
C PHE A 103 -6.54 -12.37 -0.97
N LEU A 104 -5.67 -12.80 -1.90
CA LEU A 104 -6.05 -12.93 -3.31
C LEU A 104 -6.96 -14.14 -3.60
N VAL A 105 -6.91 -15.17 -2.76
CA VAL A 105 -7.68 -16.41 -2.94
C VAL A 105 -9.04 -16.36 -2.24
N GLY A 106 -9.14 -15.64 -1.11
CA GLY A 106 -10.38 -15.48 -0.34
C GLY A 106 -11.29 -14.41 -0.92
#